data_AF-A0A954QE46-F1
#
_entry.id   AF-A0A954QE46-F1
#
_cell.length_a   1.000
_cell.length_b   1.000
_cell.length_c   1.000
_cell.angle_alpha   90.00
_cell.angle_beta   90.00
_cell.angle_gamma   90.00
#
_symmetry.space_group_name_H-M   'P 1'
#
loop_
_entity.id
_entity.type
_entity.pdbx_description
1 polymer ?
#
loop_
_entity_poly.entity_id
_entity_poly.type
_entity_poly.pdbx_seq_one_letter_code
_entity_poly.pdbx_strand_id
1 'polypeptide(L)'
;MSTLRNQRSDNIMGRYGYGYGGGYGWKPYVSVAERRRKAAKKLASLQKKGMDVLPVVIEGRKIAKTFWGVAWCDHLESFSDYSNRLPRGRSYVRNGSVCHLAITQGSIEAKVSGSELYTVKVQITKLPAAKWQAIKKQSAGKIGSLLELLQGKLSDQVMQIVTDRKEGLFPLPKEISFKCDCPDWAGMCKHIAAVMYGIGSRLDSSPDLLFTLRGVDHQELIAVDAEAALSTATKSGKSKQLASSDLSDVFGIDLANADETSTDADSVPKKRKRAATKKSKTKEPVSKKVVKKKIVKRKKKSSTDALTSGAVAAKRKAVKKKKK
;
A
#
# COMPACT_ATOMS: atom_id res chain seq x y z
N MET A 1 -2.42 73.59 5.55
CA MET A 1 -2.62 72.96 4.23
C MET A 1 -3.49 71.72 4.40
N SER A 2 -4.75 71.82 3.95
CA SER A 2 -5.74 70.78 3.61
C SER A 2 -6.04 69.66 4.63
N THR A 3 -7.02 69.80 5.55
CA THR A 3 -8.48 69.53 5.48
C THR A 3 -8.96 68.08 5.34
N LEU A 4 -9.74 67.70 6.36
CA LEU A 4 -10.68 66.58 6.51
C LEU A 4 -11.79 66.53 5.44
N ARG A 5 -12.45 65.36 5.40
CA ARG A 5 -13.88 65.11 5.06
C ARG A 5 -14.18 64.87 3.56
N ASN A 6 -14.64 63.65 3.22
CA ASN A 6 -16.02 63.52 2.73
C ASN A 6 -16.59 62.09 2.85
N GLN A 7 -17.84 62.03 3.29
CA GLN A 7 -18.73 60.88 3.33
C GLN A 7 -19.58 60.86 2.04
N ARG A 8 -19.97 59.64 1.63
CA ARG A 8 -21.28 59.25 1.06
C ARG A 8 -21.78 59.88 -0.25
N SER A 9 -22.67 59.10 -0.88
CA SER A 9 -23.46 59.36 -2.10
C SER A 9 -22.61 59.18 -3.36
N ASP A 10 -22.84 58.19 -4.23
CA ASP A 10 -24.08 57.98 -4.94
C ASP A 10 -24.34 56.48 -5.22
N ASN A 11 -25.45 55.96 -4.71
CA ASN A 11 -26.06 54.76 -5.25
C ASN A 11 -27.57 55.03 -5.36
N ILE A 12 -27.93 55.73 -6.42
CA ILE A 12 -29.32 55.99 -6.81
C ILE A 12 -29.72 54.94 -7.84
N MET A 13 -30.83 54.28 -7.53
CA MET A 13 -31.53 53.32 -8.36
C MET A 13 -31.86 53.82 -9.77
N GLY A 14 -31.74 52.91 -10.72
CA GLY A 14 -32.39 52.92 -12.03
C GLY A 14 -31.72 51.84 -12.87
N ARG A 15 -32.38 50.90 -13.52
CA ARG A 15 -33.78 50.78 -13.93
C ARG A 15 -33.94 49.34 -14.42
N TYR A 16 -35.14 48.80 -14.25
CA TYR A 16 -35.63 47.54 -14.79
C TYR A 16 -34.99 47.09 -16.12
N GLY A 17 -34.41 45.89 -16.09
CA GLY A 17 -34.03 45.13 -17.28
C GLY A 17 -34.30 43.66 -17.02
N TYR A 18 -35.53 43.20 -17.33
CA TYR A 18 -35.82 41.78 -17.49
C TYR A 18 -35.04 41.29 -18.71
N GLY A 19 -33.83 40.78 -18.47
CA GLY A 19 -32.98 40.17 -19.49
C GLY A 19 -32.80 38.69 -19.19
N TYR A 20 -33.57 37.84 -19.87
CA TYR A 20 -33.26 36.42 -20.01
C TYR A 20 -31.92 36.28 -20.74
N GLY A 21 -30.83 36.17 -19.97
CA GLY A 21 -29.48 35.97 -20.48
C GLY A 21 -28.83 34.82 -19.73
N GLY A 22 -28.96 33.60 -20.25
CA GLY A 22 -28.25 32.42 -19.74
C GLY A 22 -26.75 32.63 -19.87
N GLY A 23 -26.13 33.11 -18.79
CA GLY A 23 -24.69 33.34 -18.73
C GLY A 23 -23.94 32.02 -18.72
N TYR A 24 -23.40 31.62 -19.87
CA TYR A 24 -22.37 30.58 -19.99
C TYR A 24 -21.04 31.09 -19.41
N GLY A 25 -21.03 31.42 -18.12
CA GLY A 25 -19.83 31.78 -17.38
C GLY A 25 -19.04 30.53 -17.05
N TRP A 26 -17.86 30.36 -17.63
CA TRP A 26 -16.91 29.34 -17.19
C TRP A 26 -16.58 29.57 -15.72
N LYS A 27 -16.75 28.54 -14.88
CA LYS A 27 -16.42 28.66 -13.45
C LYS A 27 -14.94 29.06 -13.30
N PRO A 28 -14.62 30.00 -12.39
CA PRO A 28 -13.25 30.41 -12.15
C PRO A 28 -12.35 29.22 -11.82
N TYR A 29 -11.10 29.27 -12.29
CA TYR A 29 -10.11 28.25 -11.97
C TYR A 29 -9.82 28.22 -10.46
N VAL A 30 -10.05 27.07 -9.83
CA VAL A 30 -9.71 26.85 -8.41
C VAL A 30 -8.31 26.25 -8.30
N SER A 31 -7.39 27.00 -7.69
CA SER A 31 -6.00 26.59 -7.45
C SER A 31 -5.89 25.33 -6.59
N VAL A 32 -4.79 24.57 -6.75
CA VAL A 32 -4.51 23.37 -5.94
C VAL A 32 -4.47 23.69 -4.44
N ALA A 33 -3.84 24.80 -4.07
CA ALA A 33 -3.75 25.25 -2.68
C ALA A 33 -5.13 25.55 -2.08
N GLU A 34 -6.04 26.15 -2.86
CA GLU A 34 -7.42 26.36 -2.43
C GLU A 34 -8.19 25.05 -2.31
N ARG A 35 -8.01 24.09 -3.23
CA ARG A 35 -8.63 22.75 -3.10
C ARG A 35 -8.17 22.03 -1.83
N ARG A 36 -6.87 22.07 -1.53
CA ARG A 36 -6.30 21.52 -0.29
C ARG A 36 -6.90 22.17 0.96
N ARG A 37 -7.02 23.50 0.96
CA ARG A 37 -7.68 24.24 2.06
C ARG A 37 -9.15 23.84 2.22
N LYS A 38 -9.90 23.71 1.13
CA LYS A 38 -11.30 23.25 1.15
C LYS A 38 -11.41 21.83 1.69
N ALA A 39 -10.57 20.91 1.22
CA ALA A 39 -10.54 19.54 1.70
C ALA A 39 -10.18 19.46 3.19
N ALA A 40 -9.20 20.23 3.66
CA ALA A 40 -8.83 20.31 5.07
C ALA A 40 -9.98 20.85 5.95
N LYS A 41 -10.71 21.88 5.48
CA LYS A 41 -11.91 22.37 6.18
C LYS A 41 -13.00 21.30 6.27
N LYS A 42 -13.23 20.55 5.18
CA LYS A 42 -14.21 19.46 5.17
C LYS A 42 -13.79 18.30 6.08
N LEU A 43 -12.50 17.95 6.08
CA LEU A 43 -11.91 16.96 6.98
C LEU A 43 -12.13 17.34 8.45
N ALA A 44 -11.79 18.57 8.82
CA ALA A 44 -12.00 19.08 10.18
C ALA A 44 -13.50 19.09 10.55
N SER A 45 -14.38 19.40 9.60
CA SER A 45 -15.82 19.30 9.81
C SER A 45 -16.31 17.86 10.02
N LEU A 46 -15.69 16.86 9.40
CA LEU A 46 -16.03 15.45 9.61
C LEU A 46 -15.56 14.97 10.99
N GLN A 47 -14.35 15.36 11.39
CA GLN A 47 -13.80 15.06 12.72
C GLN A 47 -14.68 15.66 13.83
N LYS A 48 -15.11 16.91 13.67
CA LYS A 48 -16.05 17.56 14.62
C LYS A 48 -17.40 16.85 14.73
N LYS A 49 -17.81 16.09 13.72
CA LYS A 49 -19.03 15.27 13.73
C LYS A 49 -18.82 13.89 14.35
N GLY A 50 -17.65 13.62 14.93
CA GLY A 50 -17.32 12.34 15.57
C GLY A 50 -16.99 11.21 14.60
N MET A 51 -16.69 11.51 13.33
CA MET A 51 -16.26 10.50 12.37
C MET A 51 -14.74 10.30 12.44
N ASP A 52 -14.30 9.06 12.61
CA ASP A 52 -12.90 8.70 12.43
C ASP A 52 -12.52 8.75 10.94
N VAL A 53 -11.83 9.82 10.58
CA VAL A 53 -11.42 10.08 9.20
C VAL A 53 -10.07 9.45 8.92
N LEU A 54 -10.01 8.68 7.83
CA LEU A 54 -8.78 8.10 7.30
C LEU A 54 -8.44 8.78 5.98
N PRO A 55 -7.84 10.00 5.99
CA PRO A 55 -7.53 10.72 4.77
C PRO A 55 -6.48 9.98 3.92
N VAL A 56 -6.45 10.30 2.63
CA VAL A 56 -5.36 9.86 1.74
C VAL A 56 -4.45 11.05 1.49
N VAL A 57 -3.22 10.95 1.99
CA VAL A 57 -2.19 11.98 1.84
C VAL A 57 -1.12 11.47 0.90
N ILE A 58 -1.00 12.10 -0.27
CA ILE A 58 0.03 11.76 -1.24
C ILE A 58 1.26 12.63 -1.02
N GLU A 59 2.36 12.01 -0.66
CA GLU A 59 3.66 12.68 -0.52
C GLU A 59 4.46 12.62 -1.81
N GLY A 60 4.77 13.80 -2.37
CA GLY A 60 5.58 13.93 -3.58
C GLY A 60 4.77 13.76 -4.87
N ARG A 61 5.42 13.25 -5.93
CA ARG A 61 4.85 13.20 -7.29
C ARG A 61 4.08 11.90 -7.60
N LYS A 62 4.57 10.78 -7.05
CA LYS A 62 4.00 9.44 -7.28
C LYS A 62 2.83 9.21 -6.34
N ILE A 63 1.75 8.60 -6.85
CA ILE A 63 0.56 8.25 -6.05
C ILE A 63 0.85 7.01 -5.20
N ALA A 64 1.49 6.01 -5.81
CA ALA A 64 1.97 4.81 -5.15
C ALA A 64 3.47 4.64 -5.34
N LYS A 65 4.12 4.01 -4.37
CA LYS A 65 5.57 3.84 -4.26
C LYS A 65 5.96 2.37 -4.12
N THR A 66 5.16 1.55 -3.45
CA THR A 66 5.47 0.13 -3.27
C THR A 66 4.91 -0.69 -4.43
N PHE A 67 5.36 -1.95 -4.52
CA PHE A 67 4.85 -2.87 -5.53
C PHE A 67 3.33 -2.95 -5.52
N TRP A 68 2.70 -3.12 -4.34
CA TRP A 68 1.26 -3.29 -4.21
C TRP A 68 0.48 -2.09 -4.74
N GLY A 69 0.85 -0.88 -4.32
CA GLY A 69 0.16 0.31 -4.76
C GLY A 69 0.36 0.59 -6.26
N VAL A 70 1.58 0.34 -6.79
CA VAL A 70 1.87 0.50 -8.22
C VAL A 70 1.11 -0.51 -9.05
N ALA A 71 1.17 -1.80 -8.70
CA ALA A 71 0.48 -2.87 -9.40
C ALA A 71 -1.06 -2.65 -9.39
N TRP A 72 -1.62 -2.16 -8.28
CA TRP A 72 -3.04 -1.78 -8.22
C TRP A 72 -3.38 -0.64 -9.19
N CYS A 73 -2.54 0.41 -9.22
CA CYS A 73 -2.75 1.53 -10.15
C CYS A 73 -2.63 1.09 -11.60
N ASP A 74 -1.66 0.22 -11.92
CA ASP A 74 -1.46 -0.32 -13.26
C ASP A 74 -2.63 -1.23 -13.68
N HIS A 75 -3.17 -2.02 -12.75
CA HIS A 75 -4.37 -2.83 -12.97
C HIS A 75 -5.58 -1.97 -13.29
N LEU A 76 -5.82 -0.91 -12.51
CA LEU A 76 -6.88 0.07 -12.76
C LEU A 76 -6.73 0.74 -14.14
N GLU A 77 -5.50 1.07 -14.52
CA GLU A 77 -5.19 1.73 -15.78
C GLU A 77 -5.33 0.81 -17.01
N SER A 78 -5.31 -0.51 -16.80
CA SER A 78 -5.55 -1.49 -17.86
C SER A 78 -7.00 -1.51 -18.35
N PHE A 79 -7.93 -0.91 -17.60
CA PHE A 79 -9.34 -0.82 -17.97
C PHE A 79 -9.56 0.29 -19.00
N SER A 80 -9.59 -0.07 -20.29
CA SER A 80 -9.74 0.84 -21.44
C SER A 80 -10.90 1.83 -21.28
N ASP A 81 -12.02 1.34 -20.75
CA ASP A 81 -13.30 2.06 -20.65
C ASP A 81 -13.21 3.29 -19.72
N TYR A 82 -12.19 3.35 -18.87
CA TYR A 82 -12.02 4.42 -17.88
C TYR A 82 -10.90 5.40 -18.21
N SER A 83 -10.11 5.14 -19.25
CA SER A 83 -8.90 5.90 -19.62
C SER A 83 -9.10 7.43 -19.66
N ASN A 84 -10.25 7.91 -20.14
CA ASN A 84 -10.58 9.34 -20.21
C ASN A 84 -10.97 9.97 -18.84
N ARG A 85 -11.33 9.17 -17.83
CA ARG A 85 -11.75 9.63 -16.49
C ARG A 85 -10.59 9.61 -15.49
N LEU A 86 -9.66 8.68 -15.66
CA LEU A 86 -8.52 8.47 -14.75
C LEU A 86 -7.65 9.74 -14.53
N PRO A 87 -7.30 10.56 -15.55
CA PRO A 87 -6.46 11.74 -15.34
C PRO A 87 -7.04 12.73 -14.32
N ARG A 88 -8.36 12.96 -14.35
CA ARG A 88 -9.03 13.87 -13.40
C ARG A 88 -9.02 13.27 -11.99
N GLY A 89 -9.24 11.96 -11.87
CA GLY A 89 -9.13 11.24 -10.60
C GLY A 89 -7.73 11.35 -9.98
N ARG A 90 -6.67 11.15 -10.79
CA ARG A 90 -5.26 11.33 -10.38
C ARG A 90 -5.01 12.74 -9.83
N SER A 91 -5.60 13.78 -10.43
CA SER A 91 -5.47 15.15 -9.91
C SER A 91 -6.17 15.34 -8.57
N TYR A 92 -7.33 14.72 -8.35
CA TYR A 92 -8.08 14.87 -7.09
C TYR A 92 -7.32 14.22 -5.93
N VAL A 93 -6.85 12.99 -6.09
CA VAL A 93 -6.11 12.29 -5.03
C VAL A 93 -4.79 13.02 -4.69
N ARG A 94 -4.02 13.49 -5.69
CA ARG A 94 -2.78 14.27 -5.48
C ARG A 94 -3.00 15.61 -4.77
N ASN A 95 -4.19 16.18 -4.95
CA ASN A 95 -4.55 17.44 -4.32
C ASN A 95 -5.16 17.26 -2.92
N GLY A 96 -5.17 16.03 -2.37
CA GLY A 96 -5.72 15.75 -1.05
C GLY A 96 -7.24 15.87 -1.00
N SER A 97 -7.93 15.70 -2.14
CA SER A 97 -9.40 15.77 -2.18
C SER A 97 -10.07 14.55 -1.55
N VAL A 98 -9.37 13.43 -1.33
CA VAL A 98 -9.94 12.24 -0.69
C VAL A 98 -9.78 12.40 0.83
N CYS A 99 -10.84 12.88 1.48
CA CYS A 99 -10.85 13.23 2.90
C CYS A 99 -11.00 12.02 3.82
N HIS A 100 -11.67 10.96 3.36
CA HIS A 100 -11.81 9.71 4.09
C HIS A 100 -11.79 8.56 3.08
N LEU A 101 -11.09 7.49 3.42
CA LEU A 101 -11.08 6.22 2.70
C LEU A 101 -10.91 5.10 3.73
N ALA A 102 -11.98 4.36 3.97
CA ALA A 102 -11.99 3.16 4.79
C ALA A 102 -12.19 1.94 3.88
N ILE A 103 -11.38 0.93 4.09
CA ILE A 103 -11.46 -0.36 3.39
C ILE A 103 -11.96 -1.37 4.42
N THR A 104 -13.05 -2.04 4.07
CA THR A 104 -13.63 -3.14 4.84
C THR A 104 -13.81 -4.35 3.92
N GLN A 105 -14.22 -5.48 4.48
CA GLN A 105 -14.44 -6.68 3.68
C GLN A 105 -15.49 -6.44 2.58
N GLY A 106 -15.08 -6.58 1.31
CA GLY A 106 -15.94 -6.39 0.13
C GLY A 106 -16.46 -4.98 -0.12
N SER A 107 -16.08 -3.97 0.68
CA SER A 107 -16.60 -2.62 0.57
C SER A 107 -15.59 -1.56 0.94
N ILE A 108 -15.56 -0.48 0.16
CA ILE A 108 -14.79 0.73 0.40
C ILE A 108 -15.76 1.89 0.54
N GLU A 109 -15.64 2.62 1.64
CA GLU A 109 -16.39 3.86 1.86
C GLU A 109 -15.42 5.04 1.87
N ALA A 110 -15.78 6.09 1.12
CA ALA A 110 -14.94 7.26 0.98
C ALA A 110 -15.73 8.57 0.94
N LYS A 111 -15.06 9.65 1.37
CA LYS A 111 -15.56 11.02 1.27
C LYS A 111 -14.58 11.84 0.42
N VAL A 112 -15.08 12.45 -0.66
CA VAL A 112 -14.26 13.20 -1.61
C VAL A 112 -14.72 14.66 -1.69
N SER A 113 -13.81 15.59 -1.44
CA SER A 113 -14.03 17.03 -1.56
C SER A 113 -13.94 17.47 -3.03
N GLY A 114 -15.08 17.92 -3.58
CA GLY A 114 -15.21 18.58 -4.87
C GLY A 114 -15.82 19.98 -4.71
N SER A 115 -16.89 20.27 -5.47
CA SER A 115 -17.77 21.42 -5.25
C SER A 115 -18.42 21.36 -3.86
N GLU A 116 -18.82 20.16 -3.46
CA GLU A 116 -19.27 19.82 -2.13
C GLU A 116 -18.55 18.56 -1.65
N LEU A 117 -19.00 17.97 -0.55
CA LEU A 117 -18.44 16.73 -0.03
C LEU A 117 -19.29 15.55 -0.54
N TYR A 118 -18.69 14.74 -1.42
CA TYR A 118 -19.35 13.59 -2.03
C TYR A 118 -19.06 12.30 -1.27
N THR A 119 -20.05 11.41 -1.21
CA THR A 119 -19.95 10.06 -0.68
C THR A 119 -19.73 9.09 -1.84
N VAL A 120 -18.65 8.32 -1.75
CA VAL A 120 -18.32 7.28 -2.71
C VAL A 120 -18.37 5.93 -1.98
N LYS A 121 -19.08 4.97 -2.57
CA LYS A 121 -19.05 3.57 -2.15
C LYS A 121 -18.59 2.72 -3.32
N VAL A 122 -17.59 1.88 -3.08
CA VAL A 122 -17.11 0.89 -4.04
C VAL A 122 -17.31 -0.48 -3.43
N GLN A 123 -18.06 -1.34 -4.10
CA GLN A 123 -18.25 -2.73 -3.70
C GLN A 123 -17.36 -3.61 -4.55
N ILE A 124 -16.67 -4.53 -3.90
CA ILE A 124 -15.80 -5.52 -4.56
C ILE A 124 -16.30 -6.90 -4.20
N THR A 125 -16.50 -7.71 -5.23
CA THR A 125 -16.96 -9.09 -5.07
C THR A 125 -15.89 -9.89 -4.34
N LYS A 126 -16.32 -10.75 -3.40
CA LYS A 126 -15.43 -11.69 -2.70
C LYS A 126 -14.74 -12.62 -3.70
N LEU A 127 -13.49 -12.97 -3.45
CA LEU A 127 -12.78 -13.92 -4.31
C LEU A 127 -13.43 -15.32 -4.22
N PRO A 128 -13.73 -15.98 -5.36
CA PRO A 128 -14.22 -17.35 -5.36
C PRO A 128 -13.24 -18.30 -4.69
N ALA A 129 -13.74 -19.24 -3.88
CA ALA A 129 -12.90 -20.19 -3.14
C ALA A 129 -11.98 -21.02 -4.05
N ALA A 130 -12.45 -21.41 -5.24
CA ALA A 130 -11.64 -22.14 -6.22
C ALA A 130 -10.42 -21.32 -6.69
N LYS A 131 -10.60 -20.02 -6.97
CA LYS A 131 -9.48 -19.13 -7.33
C LYS A 131 -8.51 -18.97 -6.17
N TRP A 132 -9.02 -18.81 -4.96
CA TRP A 132 -8.18 -18.71 -3.77
C TRP A 132 -7.31 -19.95 -3.56
N GLN A 133 -7.90 -21.14 -3.69
CA GLN A 133 -7.15 -22.40 -3.59
C GLN A 133 -6.10 -22.54 -4.70
N ALA A 134 -6.40 -22.08 -5.92
CA ALA A 134 -5.43 -22.05 -7.02
C ALA A 134 -4.23 -21.14 -6.71
N ILE A 135 -4.47 -19.93 -6.19
CA ILE A 135 -3.40 -19.02 -5.76
C ILE A 135 -2.55 -19.68 -4.67
N LYS A 136 -3.16 -20.25 -3.62
CA LYS A 136 -2.44 -20.95 -2.55
C LYS A 136 -1.54 -22.06 -3.08
N LYS A 137 -2.07 -22.89 -3.98
CA LYS A 137 -1.31 -23.99 -4.59
C LYS A 137 -0.14 -23.50 -5.45
N GLN A 138 -0.33 -22.42 -6.20
CA GLN A 138 0.73 -21.86 -7.06
C GLN A 138 1.83 -21.14 -6.28
N SER A 139 1.46 -20.58 -5.12
CA SER A 139 2.37 -19.90 -4.21
C SER A 139 3.09 -20.83 -3.24
N ALA A 140 2.66 -22.08 -3.10
CA ALA A 140 3.24 -23.07 -2.18
C ALA A 140 4.74 -23.34 -2.47
N GLY A 141 5.56 -23.31 -1.42
CA GLY A 141 7.01 -23.49 -1.45
C GLY A 141 7.79 -22.30 -2.00
N LYS A 142 7.18 -21.10 -2.09
CA LYS A 142 7.77 -19.87 -2.65
C LYS A 142 7.68 -18.66 -1.72
N ILE A 143 7.03 -18.77 -0.56
CA ILE A 143 6.79 -17.68 0.40
C ILE A 143 7.71 -17.84 1.62
N GLY A 144 8.79 -17.07 1.67
CA GLY A 144 9.74 -17.14 2.79
C GLY A 144 9.22 -16.60 4.13
N SER A 145 8.40 -15.54 4.11
CA SER A 145 7.88 -14.91 5.35
C SER A 145 6.64 -14.02 5.11
N LEU A 146 5.78 -13.89 6.12
CA LEU A 146 4.67 -12.92 6.16
C LEU A 146 5.13 -11.48 5.93
N LEU A 147 6.24 -11.10 6.58
CA LEU A 147 6.73 -9.74 6.50
C LEU A 147 7.23 -9.43 5.08
N GLU A 148 7.81 -10.41 4.40
CA GLU A 148 8.22 -10.29 3.00
C GLU A 148 7.00 -10.20 2.07
N LEU A 149 5.94 -10.98 2.31
CA LEU A 149 4.66 -10.88 1.59
C LEU A 149 4.08 -9.47 1.68
N LEU A 150 3.92 -8.97 2.91
CA LEU A 150 3.34 -7.65 3.13
C LEU A 150 4.24 -6.53 2.61
N GLN A 151 5.56 -6.62 2.78
CA GLN A 151 6.47 -5.62 2.20
C GLN A 151 6.53 -5.67 0.66
N GLY A 152 5.91 -6.68 0.02
CA GLY A 152 6.01 -6.92 -1.41
C GLY A 152 7.43 -7.26 -1.84
N LYS A 153 8.20 -7.88 -0.92
CA LYS A 153 9.59 -8.32 -1.10
C LYS A 153 9.71 -9.83 -1.34
N LEU A 154 8.61 -10.52 -1.56
CA LEU A 154 8.67 -11.91 -2.01
C LEU A 154 9.32 -12.02 -3.39
N SER A 155 9.66 -13.25 -3.76
CA SER A 155 10.10 -13.55 -5.12
C SER A 155 9.11 -12.96 -6.14
N ASP A 156 9.64 -12.38 -7.21
CA ASP A 156 8.85 -11.77 -8.28
C ASP A 156 7.76 -12.72 -8.79
N GLN A 157 8.01 -14.03 -8.74
CA GLN A 157 7.04 -15.06 -9.11
C GLN A 157 5.77 -15.05 -8.24
N VAL A 158 5.89 -14.97 -6.91
CA VAL A 158 4.69 -14.93 -6.04
C VAL A 158 3.92 -13.65 -6.25
N MET A 159 4.64 -12.52 -6.36
CA MET A 159 4.01 -11.23 -6.60
C MET A 159 3.25 -11.19 -7.92
N GLN A 160 3.79 -11.80 -8.99
CA GLN A 160 3.12 -11.97 -10.27
C GLN A 160 1.87 -12.86 -10.16
N ILE A 161 1.92 -13.97 -9.43
CA ILE A 161 0.76 -14.86 -9.23
C ILE A 161 -0.36 -14.10 -8.51
N VAL A 162 -0.05 -13.42 -7.41
CA VAL A 162 -1.06 -12.78 -6.57
C VAL A 162 -1.66 -11.54 -7.24
N THR A 163 -0.90 -10.86 -8.10
CA THR A 163 -1.36 -9.69 -8.86
C THR A 163 -1.72 -9.99 -10.32
N ASP A 164 -1.85 -11.27 -10.68
CA ASP A 164 -2.28 -11.65 -12.01
C ASP A 164 -3.63 -10.99 -12.36
N ARG A 165 -3.76 -10.50 -13.59
CA ARG A 165 -4.90 -9.68 -14.00
C ARG A 165 -6.21 -10.46 -14.09
N LYS A 166 -6.16 -11.79 -14.21
CA LYS A 166 -7.33 -12.65 -14.43
C LYS A 166 -7.59 -13.58 -13.25
N GLU A 167 -6.52 -14.17 -12.72
CA GLU A 167 -6.57 -15.21 -11.70
C GLU A 167 -6.06 -14.74 -10.34
N GLY A 168 -5.52 -13.52 -10.24
CA GLY A 168 -5.00 -12.96 -9.00
C GLY A 168 -6.08 -12.37 -8.08
N LEU A 169 -5.61 -11.60 -7.10
CA LEU A 169 -6.45 -10.93 -6.10
C LEU A 169 -7.11 -9.65 -6.63
N PHE A 170 -6.56 -9.04 -7.68
CA PHE A 170 -7.11 -7.78 -8.17
C PHE A 170 -8.48 -7.99 -8.84
N PRO A 171 -9.48 -7.17 -8.49
CA PRO A 171 -10.84 -7.36 -8.98
C PRO A 171 -10.94 -7.02 -10.47
N LEU A 172 -11.68 -7.82 -11.22
CA LEU A 172 -12.03 -7.53 -12.61
C LEU A 172 -13.08 -6.41 -12.69
N PRO A 173 -13.22 -5.67 -13.80
CA PRO A 173 -14.24 -4.61 -13.92
C PRO A 173 -15.66 -5.05 -13.57
N LYS A 174 -16.03 -6.29 -13.92
CA LYS A 174 -17.34 -6.88 -13.60
C LYS A 174 -17.53 -7.23 -12.13
N GLU A 175 -16.44 -7.35 -11.38
CA GLU A 175 -16.45 -7.65 -9.95
C GLU A 175 -16.49 -6.38 -9.09
N ILE A 176 -16.48 -5.20 -9.71
CA ILE A 176 -16.48 -3.90 -9.05
C ILE A 176 -17.78 -3.17 -9.36
N SER A 177 -18.45 -2.68 -8.32
CA SER A 177 -19.63 -1.84 -8.44
C SER A 177 -19.38 -0.48 -7.79
N PHE A 178 -19.78 0.58 -8.49
CA PHE A 178 -19.53 1.96 -8.07
C PHE A 178 -20.83 2.69 -7.74
N LYS A 179 -20.81 3.44 -6.64
CA LYS A 179 -21.85 4.42 -6.29
C LYS A 179 -21.20 5.73 -5.85
N CYS A 180 -21.66 6.83 -6.44
CA CYS A 180 -21.27 8.17 -6.04
C CYS A 180 -22.51 9.07 -6.06
N ASP A 181 -22.68 9.90 -5.03
CA ASP A 181 -23.77 10.88 -4.93
C ASP A 181 -23.53 12.18 -5.74
N CYS A 182 -22.58 12.16 -6.68
CA CYS A 182 -22.28 13.33 -7.50
C CYS A 182 -23.20 13.40 -8.74
N PRO A 183 -23.44 14.60 -9.30
CA PRO A 183 -24.32 14.77 -10.46
C PRO A 183 -23.75 14.25 -11.79
N ASP A 184 -22.68 13.45 -11.75
CA ASP A 184 -22.07 12.82 -12.92
C ASP A 184 -22.76 11.47 -13.17
N TRP A 185 -23.43 11.33 -14.31
CA TRP A 185 -24.15 10.12 -14.71
C TRP A 185 -23.23 9.02 -15.25
N ALA A 186 -21.91 9.29 -15.38
CA ALA A 186 -20.96 8.27 -15.77
C ALA A 186 -20.81 7.19 -14.68
N GLY A 187 -20.80 5.92 -15.09
CA GLY A 187 -20.53 4.79 -14.17
C GLY A 187 -19.20 4.90 -13.42
N MET A 188 -18.23 5.65 -13.97
CA MET A 188 -16.95 5.99 -13.35
C MET A 188 -16.77 7.51 -13.37
N CYS A 189 -17.14 8.20 -12.30
CA CYS A 189 -16.90 9.63 -12.18
C CYS A 189 -15.45 9.93 -11.71
N LYS A 190 -15.03 11.19 -11.79
CA LYS A 190 -13.71 11.63 -11.29
C LYS A 190 -13.48 11.34 -9.80
N HIS A 191 -14.54 11.28 -8.98
CA HIS A 191 -14.43 11.00 -7.55
C HIS A 191 -14.17 9.51 -7.31
N ILE A 192 -14.88 8.62 -8.01
CA ILE A 192 -14.62 7.18 -8.00
C ILE A 192 -13.18 6.91 -8.44
N ALA A 193 -12.75 7.51 -9.55
CA ALA A 193 -11.36 7.38 -10.01
C ALA A 193 -10.35 7.85 -8.95
N ALA A 194 -10.62 8.95 -8.25
CA ALA A 194 -9.76 9.43 -7.16
C ALA A 194 -9.69 8.43 -5.99
N VAL A 195 -10.80 7.78 -5.65
CA VAL A 195 -10.85 6.73 -4.62
C VAL A 195 -10.06 5.50 -5.08
N MET A 196 -10.22 5.06 -6.33
CA MET A 196 -9.48 3.91 -6.86
C MET A 196 -7.97 4.12 -6.83
N TYR A 197 -7.48 5.32 -7.16
CA TYR A 197 -6.06 5.67 -6.95
C TYR A 197 -5.68 5.79 -5.47
N GLY A 198 -6.60 6.28 -4.62
CA GLY A 198 -6.39 6.36 -3.18
C GLY A 198 -6.23 5.00 -2.51
N ILE A 199 -6.90 3.96 -3.02
CA ILE A 199 -6.70 2.57 -2.58
C ILE A 199 -5.25 2.16 -2.83
N GLY A 200 -4.69 2.42 -4.01
CA GLY A 200 -3.28 2.13 -4.31
C GLY A 200 -2.33 2.78 -3.31
N SER A 201 -2.55 4.06 -2.97
CA SER A 201 -1.77 4.74 -1.93
C SER A 201 -1.96 4.13 -0.53
N ARG A 202 -3.13 3.57 -0.21
CA ARG A 202 -3.36 2.91 1.08
C ARG A 202 -2.68 1.54 1.14
N LEU A 203 -2.68 0.80 0.03
CA LEU A 203 -1.98 -0.48 -0.11
C LEU A 203 -0.47 -0.36 0.02
N ASP A 204 0.12 0.82 -0.27
CA ASP A 204 1.53 1.08 0.04
C ASP A 204 1.86 0.92 1.53
N SER A 205 0.90 1.27 2.40
CA SER A 205 1.09 1.28 3.86
C SER A 205 0.52 0.02 4.52
N SER A 206 -0.58 -0.50 3.97
CA SER A 206 -1.36 -1.61 4.54
C SER A 206 -1.86 -2.54 3.42
N PRO A 207 -0.99 -3.43 2.90
CA PRO A 207 -1.32 -4.34 1.80
C PRO A 207 -2.22 -5.50 2.21
N ASP A 208 -2.26 -5.83 3.51
CA ASP A 208 -3.23 -6.74 4.14
C ASP A 208 -4.69 -6.37 3.84
N LEU A 209 -4.95 -5.08 3.61
CA LEU A 209 -6.28 -4.60 3.24
C LEU A 209 -6.76 -5.17 1.91
N LEU A 210 -5.89 -5.55 0.98
CA LEU A 210 -6.30 -6.19 -0.28
C LEU A 210 -6.92 -7.58 -0.02
N PHE A 211 -6.31 -8.35 0.87
CA PHE A 211 -6.80 -9.67 1.26
C PHE A 211 -8.14 -9.54 1.99
N THR A 212 -8.21 -8.61 2.95
CA THR A 212 -9.44 -8.26 3.67
C THR A 212 -10.56 -7.87 2.70
N LEU A 213 -10.25 -6.99 1.75
CA LEU A 213 -11.18 -6.51 0.73
C LEU A 213 -11.72 -7.64 -0.15
N ARG A 214 -10.88 -8.63 -0.48
CA ARG A 214 -11.28 -9.84 -1.23
C ARG A 214 -11.88 -10.94 -0.35
N GLY A 215 -11.96 -10.73 0.96
CA GLY A 215 -12.55 -11.65 1.93
C GLY A 215 -11.75 -12.95 2.08
N VAL A 216 -10.43 -12.87 1.95
CA VAL A 216 -9.49 -13.98 2.13
C VAL A 216 -8.47 -13.62 3.19
N ASP A 217 -7.90 -14.62 3.86
CA ASP A 217 -6.85 -14.39 4.85
C ASP A 217 -5.47 -14.71 4.27
N HIS A 218 -4.61 -13.71 4.26
CA HIS A 218 -3.19 -13.83 3.90
C HIS A 218 -2.40 -14.84 4.74
N GLN A 219 -2.81 -15.13 5.98
CA GLN A 219 -2.13 -16.15 6.81
C GLN A 219 -2.25 -17.56 6.20
N GLU A 220 -3.33 -17.84 5.46
CA GLU A 220 -3.50 -19.13 4.79
C GLU A 220 -2.43 -19.39 3.70
N LEU A 221 -1.87 -18.34 3.08
CA LEU A 221 -0.81 -18.50 2.10
C LEU A 221 0.48 -19.04 2.73
N ILE A 222 0.80 -18.56 3.93
CA ILE A 222 2.01 -18.94 4.65
C ILE A 222 1.85 -20.34 5.24
N ALA A 223 0.67 -20.68 5.74
CA ALA A 223 0.38 -22.02 6.24
C ALA A 223 0.61 -23.08 5.15
N VAL A 224 0.11 -22.83 3.94
CA VAL A 224 0.33 -23.72 2.79
C VAL A 224 1.80 -23.77 2.37
N ASP A 225 2.53 -22.67 2.47
CA ASP A 225 3.95 -22.64 2.17
C ASP A 225 4.78 -23.46 3.18
N ALA A 226 4.53 -23.27 4.47
CA ALA A 226 5.18 -24.00 5.55
C ALA A 226 4.90 -25.52 5.44
N GLU A 227 3.65 -25.90 5.13
CA GLU A 227 3.28 -27.29 4.89
C GLU A 227 4.00 -27.87 3.66
N ALA A 228 4.15 -27.09 2.59
CA ALA A 228 4.90 -27.51 1.40
C ALA A 228 6.41 -27.68 1.71
N ALA A 229 6.99 -26.80 2.51
CA ALA A 229 8.38 -26.90 2.95
C ALA A 229 8.61 -28.17 3.79
N LEU A 230 7.72 -28.44 4.76
CA LEU A 230 7.76 -29.66 5.59
C LEU A 230 7.55 -30.93 4.75
N SER A 231 6.62 -30.90 3.80
CA SER A 231 6.35 -32.02 2.88
C SER A 231 7.55 -32.33 1.98
N THR A 232 8.31 -31.30 1.60
CA THR A 232 9.53 -31.47 0.78
C THR A 232 10.68 -32.04 1.62
N ALA A 233 10.84 -31.55 2.85
CA ALA A 233 11.83 -32.07 3.79
C ALA A 233 11.59 -33.55 4.13
N THR A 234 10.32 -33.94 4.37
CA THR A 234 9.94 -35.32 4.68
C THR A 234 10.03 -36.27 3.47
N LYS A 235 9.76 -35.80 2.24
CA LYS A 235 9.94 -36.60 1.01
C LYS A 235 11.40 -36.78 0.62
N SER A 236 12.26 -35.80 0.88
CA SER A 236 13.71 -35.94 0.71
C SER A 236 14.33 -36.84 1.77
N GLY A 237 13.67 -37.00 2.92
CA GLY A 237 14.08 -37.86 4.04
C GLY A 237 13.59 -39.30 3.92
N LYS A 238 13.84 -40.00 2.81
CA LYS A 238 13.75 -41.47 2.82
C LYS A 238 15.13 -42.03 3.19
N SER A 239 15.21 -42.56 4.41
CA SER A 239 16.32 -43.29 5.07
C SER A 239 17.32 -42.50 5.95
N LYS A 240 16.84 -42.03 7.10
CA LYS A 240 17.40 -42.42 8.41
C LYS A 240 16.51 -41.86 9.51
N GLN A 241 16.02 -42.72 10.40
CA GLN A 241 15.51 -42.25 11.69
C GLN A 241 16.65 -41.49 12.36
N LEU A 242 16.51 -40.18 12.50
CA LEU A 242 17.41 -39.37 13.29
C LEU A 242 17.12 -39.67 14.76
N ALA A 243 18.16 -40.04 15.51
CA ALA A 243 18.07 -40.20 16.95
C ALA A 243 17.67 -38.86 17.58
N SER A 244 16.99 -38.90 18.73
CA SER A 244 16.50 -37.69 19.43
C SER A 244 17.60 -36.65 19.69
N SER A 245 18.85 -37.09 19.80
CA SER A 245 20.03 -36.23 19.95
C SER A 245 20.32 -35.35 18.74
N ASP A 246 20.00 -35.79 17.52
CA ASP A 246 20.27 -35.02 16.28
C ASP A 246 19.20 -33.95 15.99
N LEU A 247 18.04 -34.02 16.65
CA LEU A 247 16.97 -33.03 16.47
C LEU A 247 17.24 -31.73 17.24
N SER A 248 17.97 -31.81 18.34
CA SER A 248 18.40 -30.65 19.13
C SER A 248 19.40 -29.78 18.37
N ASP A 249 20.28 -30.41 17.58
CA ASP A 249 21.33 -29.71 16.82
C ASP A 249 20.78 -29.02 15.55
N VAL A 250 19.67 -29.52 14.99
CA VAL A 250 19.05 -28.92 13.79
C VAL A 250 18.16 -27.73 14.15
N PHE A 251 17.49 -27.75 15.31
CA PHE A 251 16.54 -26.70 15.70
C PHE A 251 17.01 -25.80 16.85
N GLY A 252 18.12 -26.11 17.52
CA GLY A 252 18.68 -25.27 18.59
C GLY A 252 17.75 -25.13 19.81
N ILE A 253 16.87 -26.10 20.04
CA ILE A 253 15.94 -26.15 21.16
C ILE A 253 16.34 -27.35 22.01
N ASP A 254 16.81 -27.09 23.23
CA ASP A 254 17.14 -28.14 24.20
C ASP A 254 15.84 -28.71 24.77
N LEU A 255 15.36 -29.81 24.17
CA LEU A 255 14.26 -30.61 24.72
C LEU A 255 14.83 -31.46 25.88
N ALA A 256 15.05 -30.81 27.02
CA ALA A 256 15.34 -31.50 28.26
C ALA A 256 14.17 -32.43 28.59
N ASN A 257 14.47 -33.73 28.64
CA ASN A 257 13.55 -34.83 28.95
C ASN A 257 12.65 -34.49 30.14
N ALA A 258 11.36 -34.27 29.85
CA ALA A 258 10.30 -34.32 30.84
C ALA A 258 9.82 -35.77 30.95
N ASP A 259 10.66 -36.64 31.52
CA ASP A 259 10.24 -37.94 32.02
C ASP A 259 11.24 -38.38 33.08
N GLU A 260 10.91 -38.10 34.34
CA GLU A 260 11.36 -38.80 35.54
C GLU A 260 10.51 -38.25 36.70
N THR A 261 9.28 -38.77 36.86
CA THR A 261 8.65 -38.82 38.19
C THR A 261 7.85 -40.11 38.35
N SER A 262 8.26 -40.86 39.38
CA SER A 262 7.56 -41.92 40.11
C SER A 262 7.48 -43.33 39.50
N THR A 263 8.24 -44.27 40.05
CA THR A 263 7.75 -45.14 41.15
C THR A 263 8.88 -46.03 41.74
N ASP A 264 8.66 -46.38 43.00
CA ASP A 264 9.59 -46.86 44.03
C ASP A 264 10.13 -48.30 43.93
N ALA A 265 11.19 -48.49 44.76
CA ALA A 265 11.73 -49.73 45.37
C ALA A 265 12.46 -50.70 44.41
N ASP A 266 13.65 -51.23 44.69
CA ASP A 266 14.17 -51.71 45.96
C ASP A 266 15.70 -51.96 45.87
N SER A 267 16.36 -52.07 47.02
CA SER A 267 17.69 -52.64 47.28
C SER A 267 18.99 -51.79 47.10
N VAL A 268 19.72 -51.76 48.22
CA VAL A 268 21.01 -51.14 48.56
C VAL A 268 22.04 -52.30 48.73
N PRO A 269 23.37 -52.16 48.94
CA PRO A 269 24.45 -51.32 48.37
C PRO A 269 25.72 -52.14 47.95
N LYS A 270 26.74 -51.52 47.31
CA LYS A 270 28.16 -51.77 47.69
C LYS A 270 29.21 -50.73 47.24
N LYS A 271 29.71 -49.99 48.23
CA LYS A 271 31.10 -49.58 48.58
C LYS A 271 32.12 -49.08 47.50
N ARG A 272 32.49 -47.80 47.71
CA ARG A 272 33.84 -47.20 47.94
C ARG A 272 34.98 -47.44 46.91
N LYS A 273 35.61 -46.34 46.47
CA LYS A 273 36.89 -45.81 47.03
C LYS A 273 37.31 -44.46 46.41
N ARG A 274 37.98 -43.66 47.24
CA ARG A 274 38.62 -42.35 46.99
C ARG A 274 39.97 -42.48 46.27
N ALA A 275 40.37 -41.45 45.52
CA ALA A 275 41.72 -40.83 45.50
C ALA A 275 41.69 -39.66 44.48
N ALA A 276 41.81 -38.38 44.85
CA ALA A 276 42.97 -37.62 45.31
C ALA A 276 43.91 -37.12 44.17
N THR A 277 44.06 -35.78 44.13
CA THR A 277 45.22 -34.97 43.65
C THR A 277 45.50 -34.96 42.14
N LYS A 278 45.92 -33.88 41.46
CA LYS A 278 46.59 -32.62 41.83
C LYS A 278 46.55 -31.67 40.61
N LYS A 279 46.54 -30.34 40.86
CA LYS A 279 47.27 -29.22 40.18
C LYS A 279 47.43 -29.27 38.64
N SER A 280 47.25 -28.20 37.85
CA SER A 280 47.66 -26.81 38.10
C SER A 280 47.37 -25.96 36.86
N LYS A 281 46.93 -24.70 37.08
CA LYS A 281 47.23 -23.45 36.34
C LYS A 281 46.80 -23.40 34.85
N THR A 282 46.30 -22.29 34.28
CA THR A 282 46.59 -20.88 34.54
C THR A 282 45.46 -20.01 33.93
N LYS A 283 44.94 -19.09 34.74
CA LYS A 283 44.50 -17.69 34.49
C LYS A 283 43.80 -17.31 33.17
N GLU A 284 42.47 -17.10 33.24
CA GLU A 284 41.80 -15.78 33.45
C GLU A 284 42.30 -14.52 32.70
N PRO A 285 41.47 -13.46 32.60
CA PRO A 285 40.42 -13.18 31.61
C PRO A 285 40.80 -11.92 30.79
N VAL A 286 39.85 -11.25 30.09
CA VAL A 286 39.67 -9.77 30.10
C VAL A 286 38.84 -9.22 28.90
N SER A 287 37.74 -8.56 29.30
CA SER A 287 37.09 -7.35 28.78
C SER A 287 36.48 -7.21 27.38
N LYS A 288 35.17 -6.91 27.45
CA LYS A 288 34.40 -5.90 26.71
C LYS A 288 35.21 -4.69 26.23
N LYS A 289 35.01 -4.27 24.97
CA LYS A 289 35.14 -2.86 24.55
C LYS A 289 34.08 -2.46 23.53
N VAL A 290 33.31 -1.46 23.95
CA VAL A 290 32.38 -0.62 23.20
C VAL A 290 33.13 0.14 22.11
N VAL A 291 32.62 0.14 20.88
CA VAL A 291 33.10 1.02 19.80
C VAL A 291 31.99 1.98 19.39
N LYS A 292 32.18 3.26 19.76
CA LYS A 292 31.48 4.42 19.21
C LYS A 292 31.96 4.65 17.78
N LYS A 293 31.05 4.79 16.80
CA LYS A 293 31.39 5.28 15.46
C LYS A 293 30.83 6.68 15.23
N LYS A 294 31.76 7.59 14.93
CA LYS A 294 31.59 9.03 14.69
C LYS A 294 30.78 9.29 13.42
N ILE A 295 29.94 10.32 13.53
CA ILE A 295 29.29 11.09 12.47
C ILE A 295 30.38 11.82 11.65
N VAL A 296 30.32 11.71 10.32
CA VAL A 296 31.02 12.62 9.40
C VAL A 296 30.00 13.26 8.46
N LYS A 297 29.82 14.57 8.63
CA LYS A 297 29.12 15.48 7.72
C LYS A 297 29.90 15.58 6.39
N ARG A 298 29.21 15.49 5.25
CA ARG A 298 29.76 15.95 3.97
C ARG A 298 28.83 17.03 3.39
N LYS A 299 29.42 18.22 3.21
CA LYS A 299 28.80 19.48 2.77
C LYS A 299 28.57 19.46 1.26
N LYS A 300 27.51 20.17 0.85
CA LYS A 300 27.17 20.64 -0.51
C LYS A 300 28.38 21.18 -1.28
N LYS A 301 28.40 20.94 -2.60
CA LYS A 301 28.92 21.91 -3.57
C LYS A 301 27.90 22.08 -4.70
N SER A 302 27.49 23.33 -4.85
CA SER A 302 26.76 23.92 -5.96
C SER A 302 27.72 24.16 -7.13
N SER A 303 27.25 23.91 -8.35
CA SER A 303 27.75 24.59 -9.53
C SER A 303 26.56 24.89 -10.44
N THR A 304 26.28 26.18 -10.52
CA THR A 304 25.61 26.86 -11.63
C THR A 304 26.36 26.57 -12.93
N ASP A 305 25.64 26.40 -14.04
CA ASP A 305 25.90 27.20 -15.24
C ASP A 305 24.74 27.14 -16.23
N ALA A 306 24.58 28.28 -16.89
CA ALA A 306 23.46 28.68 -17.71
C ALA A 306 23.69 28.40 -19.20
N LEU A 307 22.57 28.34 -19.93
CA LEU A 307 22.33 28.66 -21.35
C LEU A 307 23.46 28.47 -22.38
N THR A 308 23.14 27.78 -23.49
CA THR A 308 22.87 28.44 -24.80
C THR A 308 22.47 27.45 -25.92
N SER A 309 21.41 27.85 -26.64
CA SER A 309 21.08 27.71 -28.07
C SER A 309 21.45 26.45 -28.88
N GLY A 310 20.43 25.90 -29.57
CA GLY A 310 20.61 25.01 -30.72
C GLY A 310 19.29 24.64 -31.38
N ALA A 311 18.70 25.58 -32.12
CA ALA A 311 17.58 25.32 -33.02
C ALA A 311 18.08 24.62 -34.29
N VAL A 312 17.46 23.50 -34.69
CA VAL A 312 17.55 23.01 -36.07
C VAL A 312 16.18 22.52 -36.57
N ALA A 313 15.90 23.02 -37.78
CA ALA A 313 14.71 22.96 -38.59
C ALA A 313 14.13 21.57 -38.94
N ALA A 314 12.80 21.57 -38.99
CA ALA A 314 11.93 21.06 -40.06
C ALA A 314 12.44 19.97 -41.02
N LYS A 315 11.76 18.82 -41.02
CA LYS A 315 11.58 17.97 -42.20
C LYS A 315 10.11 17.69 -42.43
N ARG A 316 9.51 18.42 -43.38
CA ARG A 316 8.34 17.99 -44.14
C ARG A 316 8.84 17.37 -45.44
N LYS A 317 8.53 16.10 -45.71
CA LYS A 317 8.52 15.55 -47.07
C LYS A 317 7.18 14.87 -47.30
N ALA A 318 6.36 15.51 -48.13
CA ALA A 318 5.25 14.90 -48.82
C ALA A 318 5.80 14.00 -49.94
N VAL A 319 5.29 12.78 -50.06
CA VAL A 319 5.42 11.97 -51.27
C VAL A 319 4.01 11.81 -51.83
N LYS A 320 3.82 12.41 -53.01
CA LYS A 320 2.58 12.40 -53.79
C LYS A 320 2.62 11.17 -54.72
N LYS A 321 1.48 10.48 -54.76
CA LYS A 321 0.96 9.50 -55.72
C LYS A 321 1.75 9.32 -57.02
N LYS A 322 2.07 8.06 -57.33
CA LYS A 322 2.25 7.54 -58.69
C LYS A 322 0.93 6.94 -59.18
N LYS A 323 0.63 7.22 -60.45
CA LYS A 323 -0.51 6.79 -61.27
C LYS A 323 -0.84 5.30 -61.17
N LYS A 324 -2.12 4.98 -60.94
CA LYS A 324 -2.99 4.29 -61.90
C LYS A 324 -4.42 4.75 -61.64
#